data_AF-A0A1G7QJ52-F1
#
_entry.id   AF-A0A1G7QJ52-F1
#
_cell.length_a   1.000
_cell.length_b   1.000
_cell.length_c   1.000
_cell.angle_alpha   90.00
_cell.angle_beta   90.00
_cell.angle_gamma   90.00
#
_symmetry.space_group_name_H-M   'P 1'
#
loop_
_entity.id
_entity.type
_entity.pdbx_description
1 polymer ?
#
loop_
_entity_poly.entity_id
_entity_poly.type
_entity_poly.pdbx_seq_one_letter_code
_entity_poly.pdbx_strand_id
1 'polypeptide(L)'
;MFRAVALGIVMAVGVAAAQSPATSFEVATIKPVDPGPKAGRFLRMENDHRFIATNFTLKLLIAAAYDLNPRTISGGPGWTDSDKFTIEALTPGEKRPDHDQQMLMLRTLLHDRFHLAFHRVPKVFAIYEITVAKGGIQFDTAGAPNREPMVTSVVYPDHLEMPARNASMDDFARVMQRAILDRPVVNKTGLTGRYDFDLDWVPDETQFGGAIPVPQDSKSPPLLVAMREQLGLEMKATHGPVDTLVIDKAEKPESD
;
A
#
# COMPACT_ATOMS: atom_id res chain seq x y z
N MET A 1 -58.43 12.50 51.26
CA MET A 1 -58.15 11.94 49.92
C MET A 1 -57.04 12.75 49.29
N PHE A 2 -55.80 12.23 49.25
CA PHE A 2 -54.69 12.83 48.52
C PHE A 2 -54.41 11.97 47.29
N ARG A 3 -54.47 12.55 46.09
CA ARG A 3 -54.05 11.93 44.83
C ARG A 3 -52.62 12.38 44.53
N ALA A 4 -51.68 11.44 44.45
CA ALA A 4 -50.33 11.68 43.97
C ALA A 4 -50.27 11.39 42.46
N VAL A 5 -49.74 12.34 41.68
CA VAL A 5 -49.43 12.18 40.26
C VAL A 5 -47.93 11.90 40.17
N ALA A 6 -47.53 10.77 39.59
CA ALA A 6 -46.14 10.44 39.30
C ALA A 6 -45.84 10.74 37.83
N LEU A 7 -44.89 11.64 37.59
CA LEU A 7 -44.38 12.01 36.26
C LEU A 7 -43.17 11.12 35.96
N GLY A 8 -43.29 10.23 34.98
CA GLY A 8 -42.17 9.39 34.52
C GLY A 8 -41.34 10.11 33.46
N ILE A 9 -40.06 10.36 33.75
CA ILE A 9 -39.08 10.86 32.78
C ILE A 9 -38.54 9.65 31.99
N VAL A 10 -38.74 9.64 30.67
CA VAL A 10 -38.10 8.68 29.77
C VAL A 10 -36.78 9.31 29.28
N MET A 11 -35.64 8.76 29.72
CA MET A 11 -34.35 9.08 29.10
C MET A 11 -34.21 8.28 27.81
N ALA A 12 -34.21 8.97 26.67
CA ALA A 12 -33.81 8.40 25.40
C ALA A 12 -32.27 8.31 25.35
N VAL A 13 -31.73 7.09 25.42
CA VAL A 13 -30.31 6.83 25.14
C VAL A 13 -30.13 6.91 23.63
N GLY A 14 -29.51 7.99 23.16
CA GLY A 14 -29.12 8.14 21.75
C GLY A 14 -28.04 7.12 21.42
N VAL A 15 -28.37 6.12 20.62
CA VAL A 15 -27.38 5.22 20.00
C VAL A 15 -26.69 6.06 18.93
N ALA A 16 -25.43 6.41 19.15
CA ALA A 16 -24.60 7.01 18.11
C ALA A 16 -24.48 5.99 16.96
N ALA A 17 -25.11 6.28 15.83
CA ALA A 17 -24.91 5.49 14.61
C ALA A 17 -23.44 5.65 14.19
N ALA A 18 -22.67 4.57 14.29
CA ALA A 18 -21.36 4.51 13.67
C ALA A 18 -21.56 4.69 12.16
N GLN A 19 -21.10 5.83 11.61
CA GLN A 19 -21.05 6.02 10.17
C GLN A 19 -20.24 4.87 9.57
N SER A 20 -20.83 4.14 8.62
CA SER A 20 -20.09 3.10 7.90
C SER A 20 -18.90 3.75 7.19
N PRO A 21 -17.70 3.17 7.25
CA PRO A 21 -16.54 3.72 6.58
C PRO A 21 -16.86 3.84 5.09
N ALA A 22 -16.51 4.99 4.50
CA ALA A 22 -16.80 5.25 3.12
C ALA A 22 -16.04 4.28 2.20
N THR A 23 -16.75 3.73 1.23
CA THR A 23 -16.23 2.70 0.31
C THR A 23 -16.00 3.22 -1.10
N SER A 24 -16.35 4.48 -1.38
CA SER A 24 -16.21 5.13 -2.69
C SER A 24 -15.77 6.58 -2.54
N PHE A 25 -15.20 7.13 -3.61
CA PHE A 25 -15.02 8.58 -3.75
C PHE A 25 -16.37 9.28 -3.97
N GLU A 26 -16.51 10.53 -3.54
CA GLU A 26 -17.71 11.34 -3.82
C GLU A 26 -17.77 11.76 -5.29
N VAL A 27 -16.61 12.16 -5.81
CA VAL A 27 -16.41 12.57 -7.20
C VAL A 27 -15.07 12.02 -7.63
N ALA A 28 -14.97 11.48 -8.83
CA ALA A 28 -13.71 11.09 -9.42
C ALA A 28 -13.70 11.44 -10.91
N THR A 29 -12.57 11.95 -11.38
CA THR A 29 -12.32 12.19 -12.80
C THR A 29 -11.17 11.31 -13.25
N ILE A 30 -11.28 10.76 -14.46
CA ILE A 30 -10.26 9.91 -15.06
C ILE A 30 -9.88 10.47 -16.42
N LYS A 31 -8.62 10.91 -16.55
CA LYS A 31 -8.13 11.53 -17.79
C LYS A 31 -7.02 10.70 -18.39
N PRO A 32 -7.05 10.40 -19.70
CA PRO A 32 -5.90 9.81 -20.37
C PRO A 32 -4.71 10.77 -20.29
N VAL A 33 -3.51 10.21 -20.18
CA VAL A 33 -2.26 10.96 -20.17
C VAL A 33 -1.58 10.77 -21.52
N ASP A 34 -1.40 11.88 -22.24
CA ASP A 34 -0.64 11.88 -23.49
C ASP A 34 0.81 11.41 -23.23
N PRO A 35 1.41 10.64 -24.16
CA PRO A 35 2.80 10.22 -24.08
C PRO A 35 3.73 11.43 -24.29
N GLY A 36 3.88 12.24 -23.26
CA GLY A 36 4.73 13.43 -23.21
C GLY A 36 5.73 13.37 -22.05
N PRO A 37 6.90 14.05 -22.17
CA PRO A 37 8.04 13.85 -21.27
C PRO A 37 7.91 14.47 -19.86
N LYS A 38 6.73 14.87 -19.39
CA LYS A 38 6.62 15.83 -18.27
C LYS A 38 5.82 15.41 -17.03
N ALA A 39 5.20 14.23 -16.99
CA ALA A 39 4.44 13.81 -15.80
C ALA A 39 5.25 12.84 -14.93
N GLY A 40 5.70 13.29 -13.76
CA GLY A 40 6.15 12.38 -12.70
C GLY A 40 5.01 11.44 -12.30
N ARG A 41 5.33 10.18 -11.96
CA ARG A 41 4.34 9.21 -11.48
C ARG A 41 4.26 9.27 -9.96
N PHE A 42 3.08 9.55 -9.42
CA PHE A 42 2.84 9.55 -7.98
C PHE A 42 1.39 9.23 -7.65
N LEU A 43 1.17 8.67 -6.46
CA LEU A 43 -0.14 8.40 -5.87
C LEU A 43 -0.09 8.92 -4.44
N ARG A 44 -0.96 9.86 -4.09
CA ARG A 44 -1.00 10.48 -2.76
C ARG A 44 -2.36 11.11 -2.47
N MET A 45 -2.62 11.36 -1.20
CA MET A 45 -3.54 12.42 -0.82
C MET A 45 -2.82 13.77 -0.94
N GLU A 46 -3.42 14.71 -1.65
CA GLU A 46 -2.89 16.06 -1.76
C GLU A 46 -3.22 16.90 -0.52
N ASN A 47 -4.39 16.68 0.05
CA ASN A 47 -4.88 17.23 1.30
C ASN A 47 -5.82 16.19 1.94
N ASP A 48 -6.56 16.56 2.99
CA ASP A 48 -7.42 15.60 3.70
C ASP A 48 -8.59 15.05 2.87
N HIS A 49 -8.93 15.70 1.75
CA HIS A 49 -10.11 15.37 0.95
C HIS A 49 -9.82 15.03 -0.52
N ARG A 50 -8.57 15.13 -0.99
CA ARG A 50 -8.24 14.97 -2.41
C ARG A 50 -7.20 13.89 -2.65
N PHE A 51 -7.62 12.82 -3.31
CA PHE A 51 -6.77 11.73 -3.80
C PHE A 51 -6.30 12.03 -5.24
N ILE A 52 -5.01 11.84 -5.51
CA ILE A 52 -4.43 12.01 -6.84
C ILE A 52 -3.54 10.81 -7.18
N ALA A 53 -3.77 10.19 -8.34
CA ALA A 53 -2.86 9.23 -8.95
C ALA A 53 -2.54 9.66 -10.38
N THR A 54 -1.29 10.04 -10.66
CA THR A 54 -0.87 10.60 -11.95
C THR A 54 0.06 9.65 -12.69
N ASN A 55 -0.13 9.51 -14.00
CA ASN A 55 0.74 8.73 -14.89
C ASN A 55 0.75 7.21 -14.57
N PHE A 56 -0.41 6.65 -14.23
CA PHE A 56 -0.58 5.23 -13.89
C PHE A 56 -1.25 4.44 -15.02
N THR A 57 -0.76 3.23 -15.30
CA THR A 57 -1.50 2.24 -16.10
C THR A 57 -2.54 1.54 -15.24
N LEU A 58 -3.55 0.90 -15.86
CA LEU A 58 -4.52 0.12 -15.10
C LEU A 58 -3.84 -0.98 -14.27
N LYS A 59 -2.84 -1.69 -14.83
CA LYS A 59 -2.05 -2.67 -14.07
C LYS A 59 -1.45 -2.06 -12.79
N LEU A 60 -0.87 -0.86 -12.88
CA LEU A 60 -0.27 -0.21 -11.70
C LEU A 60 -1.32 0.28 -10.70
N LEU A 61 -2.50 0.70 -11.16
CA LEU A 61 -3.62 1.03 -10.27
C LEU A 61 -4.12 -0.21 -9.53
N ILE A 62 -4.23 -1.36 -10.21
CA ILE A 62 -4.58 -2.64 -9.59
C ILE A 62 -3.52 -3.06 -8.58
N ALA A 63 -2.24 -2.95 -8.95
CA ALA A 63 -1.13 -3.25 -8.05
C ALA A 63 -1.20 -2.40 -6.77
N ALA A 64 -1.53 -1.12 -6.91
CA ALA A 64 -1.72 -0.23 -5.77
C ALA A 64 -2.94 -0.63 -4.94
N ALA A 65 -4.10 -0.78 -5.58
CA ALA A 65 -5.37 -1.04 -4.91
C ALA A 65 -5.39 -2.37 -4.14
N TYR A 66 -4.71 -3.40 -4.65
CA TYR A 66 -4.74 -4.76 -4.07
C TYR A 66 -3.42 -5.15 -3.38
N ASP A 67 -2.49 -4.20 -3.20
CA ASP A 67 -1.19 -4.42 -2.57
C ASP A 67 -0.37 -5.55 -3.21
N LEU A 68 -0.36 -5.56 -4.54
CA LEU A 68 0.33 -6.58 -5.33
C LEU A 68 1.63 -6.04 -5.92
N ASN A 69 2.60 -6.93 -6.12
CA ASN A 69 3.70 -6.65 -7.04
C ASN A 69 3.16 -6.68 -8.49
N PRO A 70 3.47 -5.70 -9.36
CA PRO A 70 2.94 -5.65 -10.73
C PRO A 70 3.21 -6.90 -11.58
N ARG A 71 4.26 -7.68 -11.27
CA ARG A 71 4.58 -8.94 -11.96
C ARG A 71 3.58 -10.06 -11.67
N THR A 72 2.84 -9.98 -10.56
CA THR A 72 1.80 -10.96 -10.20
C THR A 72 0.42 -10.59 -10.74
N ILE A 73 0.38 -9.63 -11.67
CA ILE A 73 -0.84 -9.25 -12.40
C ILE A 73 -0.67 -9.65 -13.85
N SER A 74 -1.63 -10.40 -14.38
CA SER A 74 -1.62 -10.92 -15.75
C SER A 74 -3.01 -10.88 -16.39
N GLY A 75 -3.11 -11.20 -17.68
CA GLY A 75 -4.38 -11.13 -18.42
C GLY A 75 -4.74 -9.70 -18.83
N GLY A 76 -6.00 -9.50 -19.22
CA GLY A 76 -6.53 -8.22 -19.66
C GLY A 76 -6.14 -7.83 -21.09
N PRO A 77 -6.81 -6.82 -21.67
CA PRO A 77 -6.43 -6.26 -22.96
C PRO A 77 -5.07 -5.52 -22.88
N GLY A 78 -4.27 -5.53 -23.94
CA GLY A 78 -2.91 -4.95 -23.90
C GLY A 78 -2.80 -3.48 -23.48
N TRP A 79 -3.87 -2.68 -23.60
CA TRP A 79 -3.89 -1.30 -23.15
C TRP A 79 -3.74 -1.16 -21.62
N THR A 80 -4.05 -2.21 -20.84
CA THR A 80 -3.92 -2.19 -19.38
C THR A 80 -2.48 -2.01 -18.89
N ASP A 81 -1.51 -2.31 -19.76
CA ASP A 81 -0.07 -2.19 -19.51
C ASP A 81 0.56 -0.96 -20.16
N SER A 82 -0.11 -0.32 -21.13
CA SER A 82 0.46 0.79 -21.91
C SER A 82 -0.19 2.13 -21.63
N ASP A 83 -1.52 2.16 -21.58
CA ASP A 83 -2.28 3.40 -21.53
C ASP A 83 -2.25 3.93 -20.11
N LYS A 84 -2.02 5.24 -19.98
CA LYS A 84 -1.82 5.89 -18.69
C LYS A 84 -2.95 6.86 -18.41
N PHE A 85 -3.29 6.93 -17.13
CA PHE A 85 -4.39 7.72 -16.63
C PHE A 85 -3.92 8.61 -15.48
N THR A 86 -4.58 9.76 -15.36
CA THR A 86 -4.60 10.56 -14.14
C THR A 86 -5.98 10.43 -13.52
N ILE A 87 -6.01 10.05 -12.24
CA ILE A 87 -7.20 10.01 -11.41
C ILE A 87 -7.10 11.16 -10.41
N GLU A 88 -8.11 12.02 -10.39
CA GLU A 88 -8.32 13.01 -9.34
C GLU A 88 -9.68 12.74 -8.70
N ALA A 89 -9.70 12.50 -7.40
CA ALA A 89 -10.91 12.11 -6.70
C ALA A 89 -11.07 12.81 -5.33
N LEU A 90 -12.31 13.03 -4.93
CA LEU A 90 -12.69 13.59 -3.64
C LEU A 90 -13.10 12.49 -2.68
N THR A 91 -12.53 12.51 -1.48
CA THR A 91 -12.86 11.56 -0.42
C THR A 91 -13.92 12.13 0.52
N PRO A 92 -14.95 11.36 0.86
CA PRO A 92 -16.00 11.81 1.79
C PRO A 92 -15.50 11.92 3.23
N GLY A 93 -16.27 12.67 4.04
CA GLY A 93 -16.10 12.76 5.48
C GLY A 93 -15.16 13.87 5.95
N GLU A 94 -15.15 14.11 7.26
CA GLU A 94 -14.39 15.21 7.88
C GLU A 94 -12.91 14.87 8.09
N LYS A 95 -12.56 13.58 8.10
CA LYS A 95 -11.19 13.10 8.33
C LYS A 95 -10.63 12.50 7.08
N ARG A 96 -9.33 12.69 6.87
CA ARG A 96 -8.58 12.00 5.84
C ARG A 96 -8.73 10.48 6.01
N PRO A 97 -9.19 9.75 4.98
CA PRO A 97 -9.25 8.30 5.05
C PRO A 97 -7.84 7.73 5.22
N ASP A 98 -7.73 6.65 5.99
CA ASP A 98 -6.48 5.91 6.10
C ASP A 98 -6.09 5.28 4.74
N HIS A 99 -4.90 4.69 4.66
CA HIS A 99 -4.41 4.11 3.40
C HIS A 99 -5.33 2.98 2.89
N ASP A 100 -5.84 2.14 3.78
CA ASP A 100 -6.64 0.97 3.41
C ASP A 100 -8.02 1.41 2.89
N GLN A 101 -8.59 2.44 3.49
CA GLN A 101 -9.80 3.11 3.02
C GLN A 101 -9.59 3.76 1.64
N GLN A 102 -8.47 4.46 1.42
CA GLN A 102 -8.13 5.01 0.09
C GLN A 102 -8.02 3.91 -0.96
N MET A 103 -7.36 2.78 -0.64
CA MET A 103 -7.24 1.66 -1.57
C MET A 103 -8.58 0.96 -1.81
N LEU A 104 -9.45 0.88 -0.80
CA LEU A 104 -10.81 0.38 -0.97
C LEU A 104 -11.63 1.27 -1.92
N MET A 105 -11.58 2.59 -1.76
CA MET A 105 -12.21 3.54 -2.68
C MET A 105 -11.67 3.40 -4.11
N LEU A 106 -10.35 3.20 -4.25
CA LEU A 106 -9.72 2.93 -5.54
C LEU A 106 -10.23 1.60 -6.15
N ARG A 107 -10.38 0.52 -5.36
CA ARG A 107 -10.98 -0.75 -5.86
C ARG A 107 -12.37 -0.52 -6.42
N THR A 108 -13.21 0.22 -5.70
CA THR A 108 -14.57 0.58 -6.14
C THR A 108 -14.54 1.37 -7.45
N LEU A 109 -13.68 2.40 -7.55
CA LEU A 109 -13.50 3.16 -8.80
C LEU A 109 -13.06 2.27 -9.95
N LEU A 110 -12.10 1.35 -9.73
CA LEU A 110 -11.64 0.42 -10.76
C LEU A 110 -12.75 -0.54 -11.21
N HIS A 111 -13.58 -1.00 -10.28
CA HIS A 111 -14.77 -1.80 -10.60
C HIS A 111 -15.77 -1.00 -11.43
N ASP A 112 -16.15 0.19 -10.98
CA ASP A 112 -17.27 0.95 -11.58
C ASP A 112 -16.89 1.63 -12.90
N ARG A 113 -15.64 2.10 -13.03
CA ARG A 113 -15.23 2.95 -14.17
C ARG A 113 -14.43 2.19 -15.21
N PHE A 114 -13.70 1.15 -14.81
CA PHE A 114 -12.96 0.28 -15.73
C PHE A 114 -13.66 -1.08 -15.92
N HIS A 115 -14.82 -1.32 -15.30
CA HIS A 115 -15.53 -2.60 -15.33
C HIS A 115 -14.59 -3.78 -15.00
N LEU A 116 -13.68 -3.57 -14.04
CA LEU A 116 -12.63 -4.52 -13.71
C LEU A 116 -13.23 -5.80 -13.14
N ALA A 117 -13.07 -6.91 -13.87
CA ALA A 117 -13.33 -8.26 -13.38
C ALA A 117 -12.04 -9.07 -13.39
N PHE A 118 -11.83 -9.88 -12.34
CA PHE A 118 -10.64 -10.70 -12.19
C PHE A 118 -10.92 -11.93 -11.34
N HIS A 119 -10.01 -12.90 -11.44
CA HIS A 119 -9.92 -14.01 -10.50
C HIS A 119 -8.47 -14.15 -9.99
N ARG A 120 -8.30 -14.98 -8.95
CA ARG A 120 -6.98 -15.25 -8.35
C ARG A 120 -6.57 -16.68 -8.61
N VAL A 121 -5.29 -16.87 -8.95
CA VAL A 121 -4.68 -18.19 -9.09
C VAL A 121 -3.29 -18.21 -8.45
N PRO A 122 -2.90 -19.28 -7.75
CA PRO A 122 -1.53 -19.41 -7.27
C PRO A 122 -0.60 -19.68 -8.47
N LYS A 123 0.47 -18.88 -8.61
CA LYS A 123 1.55 -19.15 -9.57
C LYS A 123 2.91 -19.05 -8.89
N VAL A 124 3.87 -19.80 -9.39
CA VAL A 124 5.24 -19.79 -8.88
C VAL A 124 6.01 -18.62 -9.51
N PHE A 125 6.61 -17.78 -8.66
CA PHE A 125 7.50 -16.69 -9.08
C PHE A 125 8.86 -16.80 -8.38
N ALA A 126 9.86 -16.14 -8.93
CA ALA A 126 11.02 -15.73 -8.14
C ALA A 126 10.58 -14.64 -7.15
N ILE A 127 10.74 -14.92 -5.86
CA ILE A 127 10.28 -14.08 -4.74
C ILE A 127 11.44 -13.77 -3.79
N TYR A 128 11.23 -12.77 -2.94
CA TYR A 128 11.96 -12.64 -1.68
C TYR A 128 11.09 -13.14 -0.54
N GLU A 129 11.64 -14.00 0.30
CA GLU A 129 10.99 -14.45 1.54
C GLU A 129 11.66 -13.77 2.74
N ILE A 130 10.85 -13.20 3.64
CA ILE A 130 11.32 -12.62 4.91
C ILE A 130 11.02 -13.59 6.04
N THR A 131 12.04 -13.99 6.78
CA THR A 131 11.95 -14.87 7.97
C THR A 131 12.69 -14.25 9.15
N VAL A 132 12.45 -14.74 10.37
CA VAL A 132 13.27 -14.36 11.53
C VAL A 132 14.62 -15.06 11.43
N ALA A 133 15.71 -14.31 11.58
CA ALA A 133 17.07 -14.83 11.52
C ALA A 133 17.42 -15.66 12.77
N LYS A 134 18.51 -16.44 12.67
CA LYS A 134 19.11 -17.12 13.83
C LYS A 134 19.62 -16.05 14.81
N GLY A 135 18.86 -15.81 15.87
CA GLY A 135 19.13 -14.74 16.84
C GLY A 135 17.86 -14.04 17.33
N GLY A 136 16.75 -14.20 16.61
CA GLY A 136 15.50 -13.51 16.93
C GLY A 136 15.48 -12.08 16.37
N ILE A 137 14.36 -11.40 16.59
CA ILE A 137 14.18 -10.00 16.17
C ILE A 137 15.05 -9.06 17.01
N GLN A 138 15.48 -7.96 16.41
CA GLN A 138 16.30 -6.92 17.05
C GLN A 138 15.59 -5.57 17.08
N PHE A 139 14.29 -5.61 17.31
CA PHE A 139 13.43 -4.42 17.39
C PHE A 139 12.30 -4.64 18.40
N ASP A 140 11.71 -3.53 18.82
CA ASP A 140 10.72 -3.51 19.88
C ASP A 140 9.30 -3.65 19.33
N THR A 141 8.40 -4.13 20.19
CA THR A 141 6.96 -3.99 19.97
C THR A 141 6.59 -2.51 19.96
N ALA A 142 5.57 -2.14 19.19
CA ALA A 142 5.16 -0.76 19.03
C ALA A 142 4.84 -0.08 20.38
N GLY A 143 5.50 1.05 20.67
CA GLY A 143 5.32 1.80 21.92
C GLY A 143 4.03 2.61 21.97
N ALA A 144 3.40 2.86 20.81
CA ALA A 144 2.15 3.60 20.66
C ALA A 144 1.17 2.84 19.74
N PRO A 145 0.49 1.79 20.23
CA PRO A 145 -0.33 0.89 19.39
C PRO A 145 -1.56 1.58 18.76
N ASN A 146 -1.96 2.75 19.27
CA ASN A 146 -3.07 3.54 18.74
C ASN A 146 -2.66 4.55 17.66
N ARG A 147 -1.37 4.65 17.32
CA ARG A 147 -0.90 5.50 16.22
C ARG A 147 -1.19 4.82 14.89
N GLU A 148 -1.53 5.56 13.85
CA GLU A 148 -1.64 4.99 12.50
C GLU A 148 -0.34 4.28 12.09
N PRO A 149 -0.41 3.06 11.53
CA PRO A 149 0.76 2.35 11.02
C PRO A 149 1.47 3.18 9.97
N MET A 150 2.80 3.25 10.07
CA MET A 150 3.63 4.04 9.18
C MET A 150 4.85 3.22 8.77
N VAL A 151 5.08 3.11 7.46
CA VAL A 151 6.32 2.60 6.89
C VAL A 151 6.72 3.59 5.80
N THR A 152 7.73 4.40 6.07
CA THR A 152 8.18 5.49 5.19
C THR A 152 9.55 5.21 4.63
N SER A 153 9.86 5.72 3.44
CA SER A 153 11.22 5.71 2.91
C SER A 153 11.75 7.13 2.81
N VAL A 154 12.91 7.36 3.41
CA VAL A 154 13.64 8.63 3.35
C VAL A 154 14.90 8.40 2.54
N VAL A 155 15.11 9.25 1.54
CA VAL A 155 16.27 9.16 0.64
C VAL A 155 17.31 10.18 1.08
N TYR A 156 18.47 9.69 1.50
CA TYR A 156 19.65 10.51 1.76
C TYR A 156 20.64 10.39 0.59
N PRO A 157 21.61 11.32 0.46
CA PRO A 157 22.59 11.26 -0.62
C PRO A 157 23.42 9.96 -0.64
N ASP A 158 23.64 9.34 0.51
CA ASP A 158 24.54 8.20 0.70
C ASP A 158 23.84 6.91 1.15
N HIS A 159 22.58 6.96 1.58
CA HIS A 159 21.85 5.79 2.06
C HIS A 159 20.33 6.00 1.98
N LEU A 160 19.59 4.95 2.32
CA LEU A 160 18.15 4.99 2.55
C LEU A 160 17.86 4.67 4.01
N GLU A 161 16.89 5.38 4.56
CA GLU A 161 16.33 5.08 5.87
C GLU A 161 14.85 4.70 5.70
N MET A 162 14.43 3.64 6.38
CA MET A 162 13.03 3.25 6.49
C MET A 162 12.59 3.20 7.95
N PRO A 163 12.00 4.29 8.45
CA PRO A 163 11.27 4.26 9.70
C PRO A 163 9.97 3.48 9.55
N ALA A 164 9.80 2.47 10.39
CA ALA A 164 8.56 1.74 10.60
C ALA A 164 8.04 2.03 12.02
N ARG A 165 6.79 2.50 12.14
CA ARG A 165 6.14 2.80 13.41
C ARG A 165 4.76 2.17 13.45
N ASN A 166 4.44 1.46 14.53
CA ASN A 166 3.23 0.67 14.69
C ASN A 166 2.92 -0.25 13.49
N ALA A 167 3.96 -0.78 12.85
CA ALA A 167 3.85 -1.52 11.60
C ALA A 167 3.83 -3.04 11.85
N SER A 168 2.98 -3.76 11.13
CA SER A 168 3.07 -5.22 11.03
C SER A 168 4.15 -5.65 10.03
N MET A 169 4.55 -6.92 10.04
CA MET A 169 5.47 -7.43 9.01
C MET A 169 4.85 -7.51 7.62
N ASP A 170 3.52 -7.55 7.52
CA ASP A 170 2.82 -7.45 6.24
C ASP A 170 2.86 -6.02 5.70
N ASP A 171 2.79 -5.01 6.58
CA ASP A 171 2.97 -3.61 6.19
C ASP A 171 4.37 -3.37 5.62
N PHE A 172 5.38 -3.94 6.28
CA PHE A 172 6.77 -3.88 5.83
C PHE A 172 7.00 -4.61 4.50
N ALA A 173 6.53 -5.86 4.38
CA ALA A 173 6.64 -6.63 3.14
C ALA A 173 5.93 -5.96 1.96
N ARG A 174 4.77 -5.33 2.22
CA ARG A 174 4.00 -4.56 1.23
C ARG A 174 4.82 -3.40 0.66
N VAL A 175 5.47 -2.59 1.50
CA VAL A 175 6.31 -1.48 1.03
C VAL A 175 7.52 -2.01 0.27
N MET A 176 8.18 -3.05 0.79
CA MET A 176 9.32 -3.68 0.13
C MET A 176 8.98 -4.15 -1.29
N GLN A 177 7.85 -4.83 -1.51
CA GLN A 177 7.51 -5.32 -2.85
C GLN A 177 6.92 -4.26 -3.80
N ARG A 178 6.34 -3.18 -3.29
CA ARG A 178 5.70 -2.14 -4.12
C ARG A 178 6.67 -1.06 -4.58
N ALA A 179 7.56 -0.64 -3.68
CA ALA A 179 8.39 0.55 -3.90
C ALA A 179 9.87 0.20 -4.14
N ILE A 180 10.37 -0.85 -3.50
CA ILE A 180 11.82 -1.08 -3.39
C ILE A 180 12.26 -2.20 -4.31
N LEU A 181 11.66 -3.38 -4.17
CA LEU A 181 12.11 -4.61 -4.82
C LEU A 181 11.34 -4.91 -6.10
N ASP A 182 12.02 -5.51 -7.06
CA ASP A 182 11.48 -5.87 -8.35
C ASP A 182 10.65 -7.17 -8.33
N ARG A 183 10.70 -7.92 -7.23
CA ARG A 183 10.06 -9.22 -7.02
C ARG A 183 9.01 -9.16 -5.91
N PRO A 184 8.01 -10.07 -5.93
CA PRO A 184 7.09 -10.22 -4.80
C PRO A 184 7.85 -10.54 -3.52
N VAL A 185 7.36 -9.99 -2.40
CA VAL A 185 7.94 -10.19 -1.07
C VAL A 185 6.92 -10.91 -0.20
N VAL A 186 7.32 -12.06 0.36
CA VAL A 186 6.45 -12.91 1.17
C VAL A 186 6.92 -12.89 2.62
N ASN A 187 6.03 -12.47 3.52
CA ASN A 187 6.25 -12.53 4.95
C ASN A 187 6.08 -13.98 5.46
N LYS A 188 7.15 -14.57 6.00
CA LYS A 188 7.14 -15.86 6.72
C LYS A 188 7.81 -15.76 8.09
N THR A 189 7.74 -14.57 8.70
CA THR A 189 8.32 -14.33 10.02
C THR A 189 7.54 -15.02 11.13
N GLY A 190 6.24 -15.27 10.92
CA GLY A 190 5.33 -15.75 11.97
C GLY A 190 4.99 -14.69 13.03
N LEU A 191 5.43 -13.44 12.82
CA LEU A 191 5.22 -12.33 13.74
C LEU A 191 3.83 -11.71 13.49
N THR A 192 2.98 -11.73 14.52
CA THR A 192 1.60 -11.21 14.46
C THR A 192 1.43 -9.87 15.17
N GLY A 193 2.50 -9.32 15.74
CA GLY A 193 2.49 -8.05 16.46
C GLY A 193 2.63 -6.83 15.55
N ARG A 194 2.72 -5.67 16.20
CA ARG A 194 3.15 -4.41 15.59
C ARG A 194 4.45 -3.97 16.22
N TYR A 195 5.30 -3.33 15.43
CA TYR A 195 6.69 -3.10 15.77
C TYR A 195 7.12 -1.68 15.40
N ASP A 196 8.12 -1.20 16.13
CA ASP A 196 8.83 0.03 15.85
C ASP A 196 10.29 -0.34 15.52
N PHE A 197 10.76 0.05 14.34
CA PHE A 197 12.14 -0.15 13.93
C PHE A 197 12.56 0.86 12.86
N ASP A 198 13.86 1.04 12.73
CA ASP A 198 14.48 1.80 11.66
C ASP A 198 15.41 0.86 10.88
N LEU A 199 15.36 0.94 9.56
CA LEU A 199 16.24 0.19 8.68
C LEU A 199 17.05 1.16 7.83
N ASP A 200 18.36 1.04 7.91
CA ASP A 200 19.33 1.86 7.19
C ASP A 200 20.13 0.98 6.21
N TRP A 201 20.14 1.33 4.92
CA TRP A 201 20.91 0.56 3.94
C TRP A 201 21.37 1.40 2.75
N VAL A 202 22.43 0.94 2.09
CA VAL A 202 22.82 1.46 0.77
C VAL A 202 22.00 0.75 -0.33
N PRO A 203 21.31 1.50 -1.21
CA PRO A 203 20.55 0.88 -2.29
C PRO A 203 21.46 0.35 -3.40
N ASP A 204 20.93 -0.60 -4.17
CA ASP A 204 21.57 -1.11 -5.39
C ASP A 204 20.75 -0.74 -6.65
N GLU A 205 21.31 -1.00 -7.83
CA GLU A 205 20.72 -0.65 -9.14
C GLU A 205 19.35 -1.30 -9.40
N THR A 206 19.02 -2.39 -8.69
CA THR A 206 17.76 -3.11 -8.87
C THR A 206 16.61 -2.48 -8.09
N GLN A 207 16.93 -1.62 -7.10
CA GLN A 207 15.95 -1.01 -6.24
C GLN A 207 15.29 0.22 -6.87
N PHE A 208 14.02 0.47 -6.52
CA PHE A 208 13.22 1.59 -7.06
C PHE A 208 13.18 1.64 -8.60
N GLY A 209 13.38 0.50 -9.27
CA GLY A 209 13.48 0.43 -10.72
C GLY A 209 14.65 1.23 -11.31
N GLY A 210 15.73 1.42 -10.55
CA GLY A 210 16.92 2.18 -10.97
C GLY A 210 16.75 3.70 -10.94
N ALA A 211 15.65 4.21 -10.34
CA ALA A 211 15.39 5.65 -10.27
C ALA A 211 16.29 6.39 -9.27
N ILE A 212 16.85 5.67 -8.29
CA ILE A 212 17.76 6.22 -7.29
C ILE A 212 19.20 5.87 -7.70
N PRO A 213 20.11 6.86 -7.85
CA PRO A 213 21.52 6.59 -8.11
C PRO A 213 22.15 5.79 -6.98
N VAL A 214 23.01 4.82 -7.32
CA VAL A 214 23.77 4.05 -6.32
C VAL A 214 24.86 4.95 -5.73
N PRO A 215 24.89 5.17 -4.41
CA PRO A 215 25.95 5.93 -3.77
C PRO A 215 27.30 5.19 -3.85
N GLN A 216 28.36 5.89 -4.23
CA GLN A 216 29.71 5.29 -4.35
C GLN A 216 30.42 5.12 -3.00
N ASP A 217 30.16 6.02 -2.04
CA ASP A 217 30.89 6.12 -0.77
C ASP A 217 29.98 5.92 0.45
N SER A 218 28.99 5.02 0.36
CA SER A 218 28.12 4.73 1.50
C SER A 218 28.85 3.95 2.59
N LYS A 219 28.56 4.28 3.85
CA LYS A 219 28.96 3.49 5.02
C LYS A 219 27.87 2.50 5.45
N SER A 220 26.67 2.62 4.89
CA SER A 220 25.54 1.77 5.21
C SER A 220 25.70 0.39 4.57
N PRO A 221 25.27 -0.68 5.26
CA PRO A 221 25.37 -2.03 4.71
C PRO A 221 24.37 -2.24 3.55
N PRO A 222 24.60 -3.19 2.64
CA PRO A 222 23.61 -3.60 1.64
C PRO A 222 22.32 -4.13 2.30
N LEU A 223 21.16 -4.00 1.64
CA LEU A 223 19.84 -4.32 2.21
C LEU A 223 19.79 -5.69 2.93
N LEU A 224 20.29 -6.76 2.30
CA LEU A 224 20.24 -8.10 2.89
C LEU A 224 21.07 -8.22 4.18
N VAL A 225 22.17 -7.47 4.25
CA VAL A 225 23.04 -7.39 5.44
C VAL A 225 22.35 -6.54 6.51
N ALA A 226 21.81 -5.38 6.14
CA ALA A 226 21.05 -4.49 7.02
C ALA A 226 19.88 -5.20 7.70
N MET A 227 19.07 -5.93 6.93
CA MET A 227 17.94 -6.73 7.44
C MET A 227 18.37 -7.68 8.56
N ARG A 228 19.50 -8.36 8.37
CA ARG A 228 20.01 -9.34 9.34
C ARG A 228 20.62 -8.67 10.57
N GLU A 229 21.43 -7.64 10.36
CA GLU A 229 22.25 -7.01 11.41
C GLU A 229 21.51 -5.96 12.24
N GLN A 230 20.47 -5.33 11.68
CA GLN A 230 19.71 -4.29 12.36
C GLN A 230 18.36 -4.80 12.86
N LEU A 231 17.73 -5.72 12.13
CA LEU A 231 16.38 -6.19 12.45
C LEU A 231 16.34 -7.64 12.96
N GLY A 232 17.43 -8.40 12.80
CA GLY A 232 17.39 -9.84 13.04
C GLY A 232 16.43 -10.57 12.08
N LEU A 233 16.22 -10.02 10.88
CA LEU A 233 15.40 -10.60 9.82
C LEU A 233 16.28 -11.11 8.69
N GLU A 234 15.94 -12.27 8.15
CA GLU A 234 16.62 -12.85 7.00
C GLU A 234 15.74 -12.68 5.76
N MET A 235 16.29 -12.10 4.69
CA MET A 235 15.64 -12.00 3.38
C MET A 235 16.35 -12.92 2.38
N LYS A 236 15.61 -13.84 1.75
CA LYS A 236 16.17 -14.83 0.81
C LYS A 236 15.45 -14.82 -0.53
N ALA A 237 16.23 -14.79 -1.61
CA ALA A 237 15.72 -15.04 -2.95
C ALA A 237 15.39 -16.54 -3.10
N THR A 238 14.15 -16.85 -3.47
CA THR A 238 13.69 -18.23 -3.67
C THR A 238 12.57 -18.28 -4.72
N HIS A 239 12.04 -19.47 -4.99
CA HIS A 239 10.82 -19.65 -5.78
C HIS A 239 9.68 -20.08 -4.87
N GLY A 240 8.51 -19.47 -5.03
CA GLY A 240 7.34 -19.80 -4.21
C GLY A 240 6.03 -19.41 -4.87
N PRO A 241 4.91 -20.03 -4.43
CA PRO A 241 3.59 -19.67 -4.90
C PRO A 241 3.23 -18.26 -4.38
N VAL A 242 2.69 -17.43 -5.27
CA VAL A 242 2.12 -16.13 -4.96
C VAL A 242 0.74 -16.04 -5.59
N ASP A 243 -0.20 -15.45 -4.86
CA ASP A 243 -1.53 -15.14 -5.37
C ASP A 243 -1.42 -14.15 -6.53
N THR A 244 -1.75 -14.64 -7.72
CA THR A 244 -1.72 -13.88 -8.96
C THR A 244 -3.12 -13.38 -9.26
N LEU A 245 -3.26 -12.09 -9.55
CA LEU A 245 -4.50 -11.53 -10.06
C LEU A 245 -4.51 -11.64 -11.60
N VAL A 246 -5.52 -12.30 -12.14
CA VAL A 246 -5.72 -12.44 -13.58
C VAL A 246 -6.90 -11.56 -13.99
N ILE A 247 -6.63 -10.53 -14.78
CA ILE A 247 -7.66 -9.63 -15.31
C ILE A 247 -8.45 -10.40 -16.37
N ASP A 248 -9.73 -10.63 -16.08
CA ASP A 248 -10.67 -11.29 -16.99
C ASP A 248 -11.29 -10.29 -17.95
N LYS A 249 -11.63 -9.11 -17.42
CA LYS A 249 -12.25 -8.04 -18.17
C LYS A 249 -11.78 -6.69 -17.65
N ALA A 250 -11.52 -5.77 -18.58
CA ALA A 250 -11.38 -4.35 -18.31
C ALA A 250 -11.84 -3.58 -19.55
N GLU A 251 -12.53 -2.47 -19.33
CA GLU A 251 -12.95 -1.52 -20.35
C GLU A 251 -12.24 -0.19 -20.11
N LYS A 252 -11.98 0.55 -21.19
CA LYS A 252 -11.46 1.92 -21.03
C LYS A 252 -12.56 2.77 -20.40
N PRO A 253 -12.22 3.64 -19.43
CA PRO A 253 -13.21 4.51 -18.82
C PRO A 253 -13.73 5.48 -19.87
N GLU A 254 -15.01 5.82 -19.78
CA GLU A 254 -15.56 6.93 -20.54
C GLU A 254 -14.81 8.21 -20.15
N SER A 255 -14.47 9.03 -21.15
CA SER A 255 -13.80 10.30 -20.89
C SER A 255 -14.81 11.27 -20.27
N ASP A 256 -14.49 11.80 -19.10
CA ASP A 256 -15.23 12.89 -18.44
C ASP A 256 -14.92 14.26 -19.06
#